data_AF-A0A965AY87-F1
#
_entry.id   AF-A0A965AY87-F1
#
_cell.length_a   1.000
_cell.length_b   1.000
_cell.length_c   1.000
_cell.angle_alpha   90.00
_cell.angle_beta   90.00
_cell.angle_gamma   90.00
#
_symmetry.space_group_name_H-M   'P 1'
#
loop_
_entity.id
_entity.type
_entity.pdbx_description
1 polymer ?
#
loop_
_entity_poly.entity_id
_entity_poly.type
_entity_poly.pdbx_seq_one_letter_code
_entity_poly.pdbx_strand_id
1 'polypeptide(L)'
;MTTPKKSAVRIGIGGPVGAGKTSLTAALAKQLKDRYSLAVITNDIYTKEDAEALMRMQILPSDRVIGVETGGCPHTAIREDASINLAA
;
A
#
# COMPACT_ATOMS: atom_id res chain seq x y z
N MET A 1 9.88 -4.88 -31.27
CA MET A 1 10.44 -5.56 -30.08
C MET A 1 9.90 -4.83 -28.85
N THR A 2 8.90 -5.39 -28.17
CA THR A 2 8.37 -4.81 -26.94
C THR A 2 9.32 -5.13 -25.80
N THR A 3 10.00 -4.12 -25.27
CA THR A 3 10.83 -4.24 -24.07
C THR A 3 9.98 -4.84 -22.95
N PRO A 4 10.42 -5.91 -22.25
CA PRO A 4 9.64 -6.47 -21.15
C PRO A 4 9.41 -5.37 -20.10
N LYS A 5 8.14 -5.09 -19.79
CA LYS A 5 7.74 -4.10 -18.79
C LYS A 5 8.33 -4.55 -17.44
N LYS A 6 9.40 -3.91 -16.96
CA LYS A 6 9.94 -4.16 -15.63
C LYS A 6 8.83 -3.89 -14.62
N SER A 7 8.28 -4.94 -14.02
CA SER A 7 7.26 -4.83 -12.98
C SER A 7 7.89 -4.26 -11.71
N ALA A 8 7.19 -3.36 -11.03
CA ALA A 8 7.61 -2.87 -9.73
C ALA A 8 7.76 -4.03 -8.73
N VAL A 9 8.76 -3.95 -7.86
CA VAL A 9 8.88 -4.87 -6.73
C VAL A 9 7.74 -4.58 -5.75
N ARG A 10 6.97 -5.60 -5.39
CA ARG A 10 5.85 -5.50 -4.45
C ARG A 10 6.27 -6.06 -3.10
N ILE A 11 6.07 -5.29 -2.04
CA ILE A 11 6.42 -5.66 -0.67
C ILE A 11 5.17 -5.57 0.19
N GLY A 12 4.73 -6.71 0.74
CA GLY A 12 3.58 -6.76 1.64
C GLY A 12 3.99 -6.54 3.10
N ILE A 13 3.30 -5.65 3.81
CA ILE A 13 3.50 -5.41 5.24
C ILE A 13 2.28 -5.95 5.99
N GLY A 14 2.44 -7.14 6.58
CA GLY A 14 1.40 -7.83 7.35
C GLY A 14 1.67 -7.80 8.85
N GLY A 15 0.63 -7.98 9.66
CA GLY A 15 0.72 -8.04 11.11
C GLY A 15 -0.60 -7.73 11.83
N PRO A 16 -0.72 -8.01 13.14
CA PRO A 16 -1.91 -7.74 13.93
C PRO A 16 -2.39 -6.28 13.89
N VAL A 17 -3.64 -6.04 14.26
CA VAL A 17 -4.17 -4.68 14.48
C VAL A 17 -3.34 -3.99 15.56
N GLY A 18 -2.95 -2.73 15.34
CA GLY A 18 -2.14 -1.96 16.28
C GLY A 18 -0.62 -2.26 16.27
N ALA A 19 -0.13 -3.20 15.46
CA ALA A 19 1.30 -3.54 15.41
C ALA A 19 2.20 -2.48 14.74
N GLY A 20 1.66 -1.32 14.35
CA GLY A 20 2.42 -0.21 13.76
C GLY A 20 2.72 -0.35 12.26
N LYS A 21 1.93 -1.15 11.50
CA LYS A 21 2.11 -1.33 10.05
C LYS A 21 2.16 0.01 9.30
N THR A 22 1.17 0.87 9.51
CA THR A 22 1.06 2.20 8.87
C THR A 22 2.25 3.10 9.22
N SER A 23 2.69 3.07 10.48
CA SER A 23 3.86 3.81 10.95
C SER A 23 5.16 3.32 10.29
N LEU A 24 5.33 2.00 10.14
CA LEU A 24 6.47 1.41 9.44
C LEU A 24 6.46 1.81 7.96
N THR A 25 5.31 1.72 7.30
CA THR A 25 5.13 2.12 5.89
C THR A 25 5.51 3.58 5.69
N ALA A 26 5.06 4.48 6.56
CA ALA A 26 5.42 5.89 6.53
C ALA A 26 6.94 6.11 6.69
N ALA A 27 7.56 5.43 7.67
CA ALA A 27 8.99 5.54 7.93
C ALA A 27 9.83 5.06 6.72
N LEU A 28 9.47 3.93 6.14
CA LEU A 28 10.12 3.39 4.93
C LEU A 28 9.94 4.34 3.75
N ALA A 29 8.72 4.82 3.51
CA ALA A 29 8.43 5.75 2.42
C ALA A 29 9.26 7.04 2.55
N LYS A 30 9.37 7.60 3.76
CA LYS A 30 10.16 8.80 4.02
C LYS A 30 11.64 8.60 3.70
N GLN A 31 12.21 7.42 3.99
CA GLN A 31 13.62 7.13 3.76
C GLN A 31 13.94 6.76 2.30
N LEU A 32 12.96 6.21 1.56
CA LEU A 32 13.19 5.62 0.25
C LEU A 32 12.71 6.47 -0.92
N LYS A 33 11.79 7.41 -0.70
CA LYS A 33 11.14 8.19 -1.77
C LYS A 33 12.11 8.96 -2.68
N ASP A 34 13.27 9.37 -2.16
CA ASP A 34 14.26 10.15 -2.93
C ASP A 34 15.15 9.26 -3.80
N ARG A 35 15.16 7.94 -3.54
CA ARG A 35 15.99 6.95 -4.27
C ARG A 35 15.18 6.07 -5.22
N TYR A 36 13.89 5.89 -4.94
CA TYR A 36 13.03 4.97 -5.67
C TYR A 36 11.68 5.62 -6.01
N SER A 37 11.14 5.28 -7.19
CA SER A 37 9.74 5.57 -7.51
C SER A 37 8.84 4.66 -6.67
N LEU A 38 8.28 5.20 -5.59
CA LEU A 38 7.50 4.47 -4.61
C LEU A 38 6.01 4.84 -4.68
N ALA A 39 5.14 3.88 -4.38
CA ALA A 39 3.72 4.08 -4.09
C ALA A 39 3.32 3.16 -2.92
N VAL A 40 2.23 3.52 -2.24
CA VAL A 40 1.67 2.74 -1.12
C VAL A 40 0.22 2.40 -1.42
N ILE A 41 -0.12 1.12 -1.25
CA ILE A 41 -1.49 0.63 -1.26
C ILE A 41 -1.81 0.16 0.16
N THR A 42 -2.86 0.72 0.77
CA THR A 42 -3.35 0.29 2.08
C THR A 42 -4.62 -0.51 1.92
N ASN A 43 -4.74 -1.57 2.71
CA ASN A 43 -5.90 -2.46 2.72
C ASN A 43 -6.62 -2.30 4.04
N ASP A 44 -7.76 -1.63 4.00
CA ASP A 44 -8.65 -1.47 5.15
C ASP A 44 -9.98 -2.22 4.87
N ILE A 45 -10.59 -2.74 5.93
CA ILE A 45 -11.74 -3.65 5.80
C ILE A 45 -13.01 -2.88 5.41
N TYR A 46 -13.23 -1.72 6.01
CA TYR A 46 -14.45 -0.89 5.84
C TYR A 46 -14.19 0.61 5.76
N THR A 47 -12.92 1.04 5.84
CA THR A 47 -12.54 2.45 5.93
C THR A 47 -11.38 2.74 4.97
N LYS A 48 -10.92 3.99 4.93
CA LYS A 48 -9.69 4.41 4.21
C LYS A 48 -8.74 5.15 5.15
N GLU A 49 -8.84 4.88 6.44
CA GLU A 49 -8.18 5.65 7.49
C GLU A 49 -6.66 5.55 7.39
N ASP A 50 -6.12 4.39 7.01
CA ASP A 50 -4.68 4.23 6.81
C ASP A 50 -4.19 5.06 5.62
N ALA A 51 -4.90 5.06 4.49
CA ALA A 51 -4.56 5.87 3.33
C ALA A 51 -4.61 7.37 3.65
N GLU A 52 -5.69 7.81 4.30
CA GLU A 52 -5.84 9.21 4.71
C GLU A 52 -4.77 9.64 5.72
N ALA A 53 -4.42 8.78 6.68
CA ALA A 53 -3.35 9.04 7.63
C ALA A 53 -2.02 9.27 6.91
N LEU A 54 -1.70 8.44 5.92
CA LEU A 54 -0.49 8.61 5.10
C LEU A 54 -0.54 9.88 4.24
N MET A 55 -1.68 10.22 3.66
CA MET A 55 -1.85 11.47 2.91
C MET A 55 -1.67 12.71 3.80
N ARG A 56 -2.22 12.68 5.03
CA ARG A 56 -2.03 13.76 6.02
C ARG A 56 -0.57 13.95 6.43
N MET A 57 0.23 12.87 6.42
CA MET A 57 1.67 12.97 6.69
C MET A 57 2.46 13.62 5.55
N GLN A 58 1.87 13.74 4.34
CA GLN A 58 2.48 14.38 3.17
C GLN A 58 3.87 13.84 2.80
N ILE A 59 4.10 12.54 3.05
CA ILE A 59 5.39 11.89 2.76
C ILE A 59 5.55 11.67 1.26
N LEU A 60 4.48 11.23 0.61
CA LEU A 60 4.37 11.05 -0.84
C LEU A 60 3.26 11.97 -1.39
N PRO A 61 3.33 12.33 -2.69
CA PRO A 61 2.19 12.86 -3.42
C PRO A 61 0.93 12.00 -3.26
N SER A 62 -0.25 12.63 -3.24
CA SER A 62 -1.52 11.93 -3.00
C SER A 62 -1.87 10.91 -4.07
N ASP A 63 -1.44 11.12 -5.32
CA ASP A 63 -1.59 10.18 -6.44
C ASP A 63 -0.73 8.90 -6.29
N ARG A 64 0.14 8.84 -5.27
CA ARG A 64 0.98 7.68 -4.94
C ARG A 64 0.51 6.92 -3.69
N VAL A 65 -0.65 7.29 -3.13
CA VAL A 65 -1.26 6.60 -1.98
C VAL A 65 -2.67 6.18 -2.37
N ILE A 66 -2.93 4.87 -2.36
CA ILE A 66 -4.23 4.31 -2.72
C ILE A 66 -4.77 3.51 -1.53
N GLY A 67 -5.99 3.81 -1.11
CA GLY A 67 -6.72 3.01 -0.14
C GLY A 67 -7.70 2.06 -0.84
N VAL A 68 -7.56 0.77 -0.57
CA VAL A 68 -8.41 -0.29 -1.09
C VAL A 68 -9.26 -0.85 0.05
N GLU A 69 -10.57 -0.92 -0.18
CA GLU A 69 -11.51 -1.59 0.71
C GLU A 69 -11.57 -3.07 0.35
N THR A 70 -11.14 -3.93 1.27
CA THR A 70 -11.01 -5.37 1.00
C THR A 70 -12.25 -6.18 1.31
N GLY A 71 -13.24 -5.59 1.98
CA GLY A 71 -14.36 -6.31 2.58
C GLY A 71 -13.92 -7.17 3.79
N GLY A 72 -14.90 -7.72 4.51
CA GLY A 72 -14.77 -8.34 5.85
C GLY A 72 -13.73 -9.44 6.07
N CYS A 73 -13.07 -9.96 5.02
CA CYS A 73 -12.05 -11.00 5.10
C CYS A 73 -10.70 -10.51 4.56
N PRO A 74 -9.86 -9.86 5.40
CA PRO A 74 -8.59 -9.27 4.96
C PRO A 74 -7.62 -10.30 4.38
N HIS A 75 -7.66 -11.57 4.84
CA HIS A 75 -6.80 -12.62 4.30
C HIS A 75 -7.10 -12.96 2.83
N THR A 76 -8.37 -12.87 2.42
CA THR A 76 -8.79 -13.16 1.04
C THR A 76 -8.17 -12.15 0.08
N ALA A 77 -8.27 -10.85 0.39
CA ALA A 77 -7.78 -9.78 -0.47
C ALA A 77 -6.25 -9.76 -0.71
N ILE A 78 -5.47 -10.51 0.10
CA ILE A 78 -4.01 -10.61 -0.04
C ILE A 78 -3.51 -12.04 -0.29
N ARG A 79 -4.35 -13.06 -0.22
CA ARG A 79 -3.94 -14.48 -0.42
C ARG A 79 -4.80 -15.21 -1.43
N GLU A 80 -6.12 -15.24 -1.25
CA GLU A 80 -7.01 -16.06 -2.07
C GLU A 80 -7.48 -15.33 -3.34
N ASP A 81 -7.72 -14.02 -3.25
CA ASP A 81 -8.08 -13.14 -4.37
C ASP A 81 -7.43 -11.76 -4.21
N ALA A 82 -6.26 -11.60 -4.83
CA ALA A 82 -5.52 -10.34 -4.83
C ALA A 82 -5.88 -9.42 -6.02
N SER A 83 -6.96 -9.71 -6.76
CA SER A 83 -7.32 -8.98 -7.99
C SER A 83 -7.40 -7.47 -7.78
N ILE A 84 -7.98 -7.03 -6.65
CA ILE A 84 -8.14 -5.61 -6.32
C ILE A 84 -6.77 -4.93 -6.12
N ASN A 85 -5.84 -5.61 -5.44
CA ASN A 85 -4.47 -5.12 -5.25
C ASN A 85 -3.63 -5.12 -6.54
N LEU A 86 -3.99 -5.94 -7.53
CA LEU A 86 -3.31 -6.00 -8.82
C LEU A 86 -3.84 -4.98 -9.82
N ALA A 87 -5.08 -4.51 -9.63
CA ALA A 87 -5.74 -3.49 -10.45
C ALA A 87 -5.50 -2.06 -9.96
N ALA A 88 -5.13 -1.89 -8.69
CA ALA A 88 -4.69 -0.62 -8.08
C ALA A 88 -3.25 -0.27 -8.47
#